data_AF-A0A0A0B8W3-F1
#
_entry.id   AF-A0A0A0B8W3-F1
#
_cell.length_a   1.000
_cell.length_b   1.000
_cell.length_c   1.000
_cell.angle_alpha   90.00
_cell.angle_beta   90.00
_cell.angle_gamma   90.00
#
_symmetry.space_group_name_H-M   'P 1'
#
loop_
_entity.id
_entity.type
_entity.pdbx_description
1 polymer ?
#
loop_
_entity_poly.entity_id
_entity_poly.type
_entity_poly.pdbx_seq_one_letter_code
_entity_poly.pdbx_strand_id
1 'polypeptide(L)' 'MAVVGAAAREIVQVRLGDELLDTRAVRKDGTVSISVRVPRHTDPGAYVVTVRGASSGREGTATLQVLPAPRRS' A
#
# COMPACT_ATOMS: atom_id res chain seq x y z
N MET A 1 -6.81 -0.18 -5.26
CA MET A 1 -5.51 0.30 -5.76
C MET A 1 -4.92 -0.80 -6.64
N ALA A 2 -4.55 -0.51 -7.88
CA ALA A 2 -4.02 -1.50 -8.81
C ALA A 2 -2.57 -1.15 -9.18
N VAL A 3 -1.69 -2.14 -9.23
CA VAL A 3 -0.35 -1.98 -9.84
C VAL A 3 -0.50 -2.28 -11.31
N VAL A 4 -0.34 -1.27 -12.16
CA VAL A 4 -0.46 -1.48 -13.60
C VAL A 4 0.74 -2.28 -14.08
N GLY A 5 0.46 -3.46 -14.65
CA GLY A 5 1.46 -4.32 -15.28
C GLY A 5 2.23 -5.25 -14.35
N ALA A 6 1.88 -5.40 -13.07
CA ALA A 6 2.51 -6.47 -12.27
C ALA A 6 2.13 -7.85 -12.85
N ALA A 7 3.09 -8.77 -12.92
CA ALA A 7 2.85 -10.09 -13.50
C ALA A 7 1.94 -10.91 -12.58
N ALA A 8 1.13 -11.81 -13.16
CA ALA A 8 0.36 -12.77 -12.37
C ALA A 8 1.27 -13.55 -11.42
N ARG A 9 0.88 -13.68 -10.15
CA ARG A 9 1.65 -14.33 -9.06
C ARG A 9 2.93 -13.60 -8.65
N GLU A 10 3.21 -12.42 -9.20
CA GLU A 10 4.29 -11.57 -8.70
C GLU A 10 4.01 -11.15 -7.25
N ILE A 11 5.05 -11.11 -6.43
CA ILE A 11 4.97 -10.53 -5.09
C ILE A 11 5.05 -9.01 -5.20
N VAL A 12 4.10 -8.31 -4.60
CA VAL A 12 4.15 -6.86 -4.42
C VAL A 12 4.41 -6.50 -2.96
N GLN A 13 5.16 -5.42 -2.75
CA GLN A 13 5.40 -4.78 -1.46
C GLN A 13 4.51 -3.55 -1.35
N VAL A 14 3.77 -3.42 -0.25
CA VAL A 14 2.89 -2.30 0.03
C VAL A 14 3.51 -1.45 1.12
N ARG A 15 3.75 -0.18 0.83
CA ARG A 15 4.36 0.77 1.76
C ARG A 15 3.47 1.98 2.00
N LEU A 16 3.62 2.60 3.18
CA LEU A 16 3.09 3.92 3.51
C LEU A 16 4.28 4.81 3.86
N GLY A 17 4.64 5.74 2.97
CA GLY A 17 5.96 6.36 3.05
C GLY A 17 7.05 5.28 2.98
N ASP A 18 7.95 5.25 3.96
CA ASP A 18 9.04 4.27 4.05
C ASP A 18 8.66 2.96 4.76
N GLU A 19 7.51 2.93 5.46
CA GLU A 19 7.11 1.77 6.26
C GLU A 19 6.45 0.69 5.39
N LEU A 20 6.93 -0.57 5.50
CA LEU A 20 6.34 -1.72 4.84
C LEU A 20 5.11 -2.20 5.62
N LEU A 21 3.93 -2.11 5.00
CA LEU A 21 2.65 -2.48 5.61
C LEU A 21 2.21 -3.90 5.27
N ASP A 22 2.45 -4.37 4.04
CA ASP A 22 2.01 -5.70 3.58
C ASP A 22 2.91 -6.21 2.45
N THR A 23 2.89 -7.52 2.25
CA THR A 23 3.49 -8.20 1.08
C THR A 23 2.51 -9.23 0.56
N ARG A 24 2.15 -9.14 -0.72
CA ARG A 24 1.04 -9.92 -1.28
C ARG A 24 1.30 -10.37 -2.70
N ALA A 25 0.84 -11.57 -3.06
CA ALA A 25 0.90 -12.04 -4.44
C ALA A 25 -0.22 -11.40 -5.29
N VAL A 26 0.14 -10.96 -6.48
CA VAL A 26 -0.80 -10.51 -7.52
C VAL A 26 -1.60 -11.73 -7.98
N ARG A 27 -2.91 -11.53 -8.12
CA ARG A 27 -3.82 -12.58 -8.59
C ARG A 27 -3.53 -12.96 -10.03
N LYS A 28 -4.09 -14.08 -10.48
CA LYS A 28 -3.91 -14.56 -11.86
C LYS A 28 -4.44 -13.58 -12.92
N ASP A 29 -5.38 -12.72 -12.54
CA ASP A 29 -5.97 -11.68 -13.39
C ASP A 29 -5.16 -10.36 -13.39
N GLY A 30 -3.98 -10.34 -12.76
CA GLY A 30 -3.13 -9.14 -12.67
C GLY A 30 -3.59 -8.12 -11.62
N THR A 31 -4.65 -8.42 -10.85
CA THR A 31 -5.14 -7.51 -9.80
C THR A 31 -4.57 -7.85 -8.43
N VAL A 32 -4.53 -6.87 -7.54
CA VAL A 32 -4.22 -7.07 -6.12
C VAL A 32 -5.16 -6.20 -5.27
N SER A 33 -5.76 -6.82 -4.26
CA SER A 33 -6.58 -6.11 -3.26
C SER A 33 -5.87 -6.17 -1.91
N ILE A 34 -5.65 -5.00 -1.33
CA ILE A 34 -4.90 -4.82 -0.10
C ILE A 34 -5.79 -4.08 0.90
N SER A 35 -5.81 -4.57 2.14
CA SER A 35 -6.37 -3.85 3.28
C SER A 35 -5.21 -3.44 4.16
N VAL A 36 -4.94 -2.14 4.21
CA VAL A 36 -3.86 -1.59 5.04
C VAL A 36 -4.41 -1.15 6.39
N ARG A 37 -3.73 -1.53 7.47
CA ARG A 37 -3.96 -0.96 8.80
C ARG A 37 -2.91 0.11 9.02
N VAL A 38 -3.34 1.37 9.18
CA VAL A 38 -2.44 2.46 9.52
C VAL A 38 -1.88 2.21 10.94
N PRO A 39 -0.55 2.19 11.12
CA PRO A 39 0.08 2.06 12.44
C PRO A 39 -0.38 3.16 13.41
N ARG A 40 -0.49 2.82 14.70
CA ARG A 40 -0.99 3.77 15.71
C ARG A 40 -0.06 4.96 15.96
N HIS A 41 1.21 4.83 15.62
CA HIS A 41 2.23 5.85 15.79
C HIS A 41 2.44 6.68 14.52
N THR A 42 1.64 6.46 13.47
CA THR A 42 1.67 7.29 12.27
C THR A 42 1.08 8.65 12.59
N ASP A 43 1.88 9.70 12.42
CA ASP A 43 1.43 11.07 12.65
C ASP A 43 0.32 11.46 11.65
N PRO A 44 -0.62 12.33 12.03
CA PRO A 44 -1.62 12.85 11.11
C PRO A 44 -0.98 13.60 9.94
N GLY A 45 -1.45 13.37 8.72
CA GLY A 45 -0.85 13.95 7.52
C GLY A 45 -1.28 13.28 6.22
N ALA A 46 -0.84 13.86 5.10
CA ALA A 46 -1.00 13.24 3.79
C ALA A 46 0.13 12.24 3.56
N TYR A 47 -0.21 11.03 3.17
CA TYR A 47 0.74 9.96 2.86
C TYR A 47 0.48 9.39 1.48
N VAL A 48 1.57 8.93 0.85
CA VAL A 48 1.51 8.11 -0.35
C VAL A 48 1.62 6.65 0.05
N VAL A 49 0.62 5.86 -0.32
CA VAL A 49 0.72 4.42 -0.38
C VAL A 49 1.37 4.05 -1.70
N THR A 50 2.40 3.23 -1.64
CA THR A 50 3.12 2.72 -2.81
C THR A 50 2.98 1.21 -2.83
N VAL A 51 2.59 0.66 -3.97
CA VAL A 51 2.60 -0.78 -4.20
C VAL A 51 3.58 -1.06 -5.33
N ARG A 52 4.65 -1.79 -5.00
CA ARG A 52 5.76 -2.08 -5.91
C ARG A 52 5.89 -3.58 -6.18
N GLY A 53 5.96 -3.97 -7.45
CA GLY A 53 6.33 -5.33 -7.85
C GLY A 53 7.77 -5.64 -7.47
N ALA A 54 7.99 -6.71 -6.71
CA ALA A 54 9.32 -7.07 -6.20
C ALA A 54 10.28 -7.50 -7.32
N SER A 55 9.76 -8.07 -8.42
CA SER A 55 10.56 -8.54 -9.54
C SER A 55 10.59 -7.54 -10.70
N SER A 56 9.44 -6.94 -11.03
CA SER A 56 9.30 -6.03 -12.16
C SER A 56 9.70 -4.60 -11.84
N GLY A 57 9.73 -4.23 -10.55
CA GLY A 57 9.91 -2.85 -10.13
C GLY A 57 8.76 -1.92 -10.51
N ARG A 58 7.65 -2.43 -11.07
CA ARG A 58 6.49 -1.62 -11.44
C ARG A 58 5.78 -1.11 -10.20
N GLU A 59 5.38 0.14 -10.24
CA GLU A 59 4.79 0.85 -9.10
C GLU A 59 3.40 1.38 -9.44
N GLY A 60 2.50 1.26 -8.47
CA GLY A 60 1.25 2.03 -8.41
C GLY A 60 1.23 2.83 -7.12
N THR A 61 0.66 4.03 -7.15
CA THR A 61 0.57 4.92 -5.98
C THR A 61 -0.87 5.35 -5.72
N ALA A 62 -1.17 5.64 -4.46
CA ALA A 62 -2.45 6.21 -4.03
C ALA A 62 -2.20 7.14 -2.83
N THR A 63 -2.85 8.29 -2.80
CA THR A 63 -2.77 9.22 -1.68
C THR A 63 -3.84 8.91 -0.64
N LEU A 64 -3.50 8.94 0.64
CA LEU A 64 -4.46 8.93 1.73
C LEU A 64 -4.16 10.02 2.76
N GLN A 65 -5.20 10.49 3.44
CA GLN A 65 -5.08 11.42 4.54
C GLN A 65 -5.25 10.66 5.86
N VAL A 66 -4.21 10.65 6.69
CA VAL A 66 -4.29 10.19 8.08
C VAL A 66 -4.86 11.34 8.92
N LEU A 67 -5.96 11.08 9.60
CA LEU A 67 -6.61 12.03 10.49
C LEU A 67 -6.07 11.89 11.92
N PRO A 68 -6.09 12.97 12.72
CA PRO A 68 -5.83 12.88 14.15
C PRO A 68 -6.72 11.83 14.83
N ALA A 69 -6.16 11.12 15.81
CA ALA A 69 -6.94 10.23 16.65
C ALA A 69 -8.09 11.01 17.31
N PRO A 70 -9.32 10.44 17.40
CA PRO A 70 -10.42 11.10 18.08
C PRO A 70 -10.01 11.45 19.52
N ARG A 71 -10.20 12.71 19.92
CA ARG A 71 -10.08 13.08 21.33
C ARG A 71 -11.26 12.46 22.06
N ARG A 72 -11.02 11.62 23.07
CA ARG A 72 -12.07 11.31 24.05
C ARG A 72 -12.28 12.56 24.90
N SER A 73 -13.44 13.19 24.77
CA SER A 73 -13.97 14.16 25.73
C SER A 73 -14.52 13.45 26.95
#